data_AF-A0A8H6WU21-F1
#
_entry.id   AF-A0A8H6WU21-F1
#
_cell.length_a   1.000
_cell.length_b   1.000
_cell.length_c   1.000
_cell.angle_alpha   90.00
_cell.angle_beta   90.00
_cell.angle_gamma   90.00
#
_symmetry.space_group_name_H-M   'P 1'
#
loop_
_entity.id
_entity.type
_entity.pdbx_description
1 polymer ?
#
loop_
_entity_poly.entity_id
_entity_poly.type
_entity_poly.pdbx_seq_one_letter_code
_entity_poly.pdbx_strand_id
1 'polypeptide(L)'
;MSTDCPILVWMLSLNREYSQEEYDACHKVVDECVHHLKIPYDPPNADSFRQIMTQMLPLLMMRHRRIPRAKWRDCLTPNGKHWIEQSPDDMPPDKFLHSMIGYHLTFETSLCGMAMTQGVQRKVINIGLGLKQIAVEPRGVSVQTFVESMGHKLTPTERQLIAPELGDEVVMRRLCILLALKQAYIHAIGQPPGFDWARLEFDVPGEKARGDGHPLQGWEFRIFKASLGVARRDMLVEEHYQCVCAFFRGTKDSTFIWHESAKDLESWVQFINIDQMVKVIPKLTA
;
A
#
# COMPACT_ATOMS: atom_id res chain seq x y z
N MET A 1 0.09 27.99 -8.21
CA MET A 1 -0.63 27.60 -6.98
C MET A 1 -0.73 26.08 -6.98
N SER A 2 0.01 25.40 -6.11
CA SER A 2 -0.08 23.95 -5.97
C SER A 2 -1.43 23.62 -5.35
N THR A 3 -2.39 23.18 -6.16
CA THR A 3 -3.52 22.40 -5.65
C THR A 3 -2.93 21.08 -5.17
N ASP A 4 -2.59 21.07 -3.87
CA ASP A 4 -1.99 19.92 -3.22
C ASP A 4 -2.98 18.76 -3.34
N CYS A 5 -2.59 17.70 -4.06
CA CYS A 5 -3.43 16.52 -4.23
C CYS A 5 -3.38 15.76 -2.90
N PRO A 6 -4.47 15.74 -2.10
CA PRO A 6 -4.42 15.11 -0.80
C PRO A 6 -4.14 13.61 -0.98
N ILE A 7 -3.39 13.05 -0.04
CA ILE A 7 -3.09 11.62 0.01
C ILE A 7 -3.93 11.03 1.11
N LEU A 8 -4.58 9.91 0.81
CA LEU A 8 -5.28 9.12 1.78
C LEU A 8 -4.76 7.69 1.69
N VAL A 9 -4.58 7.04 2.83
CA VAL A 9 -4.20 5.64 2.91
C VAL A 9 -5.23 4.90 3.73
N TRP A 10 -5.73 3.79 3.21
CA TRP A 10 -6.65 2.91 3.92
C TRP A 10 -5.94 1.61 4.24
N MET A 11 -5.90 1.27 5.52
CA MET A 11 -5.25 0.08 6.05
C MET A 11 -6.30 -0.84 6.62
N LEU A 12 -6.44 -2.03 6.04
CA LEU A 12 -7.39 -3.04 6.45
C LEU A 12 -6.66 -4.17 7.18
N SER A 13 -6.99 -4.37 8.45
CA SER A 13 -6.47 -5.46 9.26
C SER A 13 -7.32 -6.73 9.08
N LEU A 14 -6.65 -7.83 8.76
CA LEU A 14 -7.19 -9.19 8.82
C LEU A 14 -6.85 -9.78 10.19
N ASN A 15 -7.46 -9.20 11.23
CA ASN A 15 -7.13 -9.43 12.64
C ASN A 15 -7.74 -10.72 13.23
N ARG A 16 -8.39 -11.56 12.40
CA ARG A 16 -8.90 -12.88 12.75
C ARG A 16 -8.99 -13.76 11.50
N GLU A 17 -9.20 -15.05 11.71
CA GLU A 17 -9.55 -15.98 10.63
C GLU A 17 -10.92 -15.62 10.02
N TYR A 18 -11.05 -15.86 8.72
CA TYR A 18 -12.29 -15.67 7.96
C TYR A 18 -13.05 -17.00 7.84
N SER A 19 -14.37 -16.92 7.73
CA SER A 19 -15.19 -18.10 7.43
C SER A 19 -15.32 -18.33 5.93
N GLN A 20 -15.74 -19.53 5.54
CA GLN A 20 -16.03 -19.86 4.14
C GLN A 20 -17.13 -18.94 3.57
N GLU A 21 -18.17 -18.67 4.36
CA GLU A 21 -19.28 -17.81 3.94
C GLU A 21 -18.83 -16.36 3.71
N GLU A 22 -17.90 -15.86 4.54
CA GLU A 22 -17.30 -14.54 4.34
C GLU A 22 -16.45 -14.51 3.07
N TYR A 23 -15.67 -15.57 2.82
CA TYR A 23 -14.91 -15.71 1.57
C TYR A 23 -15.83 -15.66 0.35
N ASP A 24 -16.91 -16.46 0.35
CA ASP A 24 -17.86 -16.55 -0.76
C ASP A 24 -18.54 -15.22 -1.04
N ALA A 25 -18.97 -14.53 0.02
CA ALA A 25 -19.60 -13.23 -0.08
C ALA A 25 -18.65 -12.17 -0.66
N CYS A 26 -17.40 -12.12 -0.19
CA CYS A 26 -16.38 -11.20 -0.69
C CYS A 26 -15.98 -11.53 -2.15
N HIS A 27 -15.76 -12.81 -2.47
CA HIS A 27 -15.39 -13.28 -3.80
C HIS A 27 -16.46 -12.89 -4.83
N LYS A 28 -17.74 -13.12 -4.50
CA LYS A 28 -18.87 -12.73 -5.34
C LYS A 28 -18.89 -11.24 -5.64
N VAL A 29 -18.68 -10.38 -4.64
CA VAL A 29 -18.64 -8.92 -4.86
C VAL A 29 -17.51 -8.53 -5.80
N VAL A 30 -16.32 -9.11 -5.64
CA VAL A 30 -15.18 -8.82 -6.52
C VAL A 30 -15.47 -9.30 -7.95
N ASP A 31 -16.00 -10.50 -8.14
CA ASP A 31 -16.34 -11.02 -9.47
C ASP A 31 -17.40 -10.16 -10.19
N GLU A 32 -18.39 -9.66 -9.45
CA GLU A 32 -19.45 -8.78 -9.96
C GLU A 32 -18.98 -7.34 -10.22
N CYS A 33 -18.07 -6.80 -9.41
CA CYS A 33 -17.75 -5.35 -9.44
C CYS A 33 -16.40 -5.01 -10.06
N VAL A 34 -15.45 -5.94 -10.08
CA VAL A 34 -14.03 -5.73 -10.45
C VAL A 34 -13.69 -6.54 -11.71
N HIS A 35 -14.13 -6.04 -12.86
CA HIS A 35 -14.05 -6.80 -14.12
C HIS A 35 -12.64 -6.96 -14.71
N HIS A 36 -11.69 -6.13 -14.32
CA HIS A 36 -10.33 -6.16 -14.88
C HIS A 36 -9.47 -7.30 -14.31
N LEU A 37 -9.92 -7.95 -13.23
CA LEU A 37 -9.18 -8.99 -12.52
C LEU A 37 -10.08 -10.20 -12.32
N LYS A 38 -9.54 -11.40 -12.60
CA LYS A 38 -10.17 -12.66 -12.24
C LYS A 38 -9.35 -13.35 -11.16
N ILE A 39 -9.92 -13.47 -9.97
CA ILE A 39 -9.30 -14.16 -8.84
C ILE A 39 -9.88 -15.59 -8.81
N PRO A 40 -9.03 -16.64 -8.94
CA PRO A 40 -9.48 -18.01 -8.77
C PRO A 40 -10.15 -18.22 -7.41
N TYR A 41 -11.27 -18.92 -7.41
CA TYR A 41 -11.94 -19.34 -6.18
C TYR A 41 -11.06 -20.41 -5.49
N ASP A 42 -10.48 -20.04 -4.36
CA ASP A 42 -9.57 -20.88 -3.57
C ASP A 42 -9.65 -20.51 -2.08
N PRO A 43 -10.75 -20.90 -1.39
CA PRO A 43 -10.99 -20.51 0.00
C PRO A 43 -9.94 -20.95 1.03
N PRO A 44 -9.33 -22.15 0.94
CA PRO A 44 -8.27 -22.56 1.87
C PRO A 44 -7.01 -21.70 1.77
N ASN A 45 -6.84 -20.95 0.69
CA ASN A 45 -5.68 -20.12 0.44
C ASN A 45 -5.88 -18.70 0.97
N ALA A 46 -5.22 -18.40 2.08
CA ALA A 46 -5.30 -17.08 2.71
C ALA A 46 -4.78 -15.94 1.81
N ASP A 47 -3.88 -16.19 0.85
CA ASP A 47 -3.46 -15.15 -0.11
C ASP A 47 -4.56 -14.81 -1.10
N SER A 48 -5.39 -15.79 -1.49
CA SER A 48 -6.59 -15.53 -2.30
C SER A 48 -7.56 -14.60 -1.56
N PHE A 49 -7.80 -14.85 -0.27
CA PHE A 49 -8.65 -13.97 0.54
C PHE A 49 -8.05 -12.56 0.72
N ARG A 50 -6.75 -12.43 0.99
CA ARG A 50 -6.07 -11.12 1.05
C ARG A 50 -6.22 -10.35 -0.25
N GLN A 51 -6.07 -11.02 -1.38
CA GLN A 51 -6.25 -10.41 -2.69
C GLN A 51 -7.69 -9.89 -2.85
N ILE A 52 -8.70 -10.70 -2.55
CA ILE A 52 -10.12 -10.31 -2.60
C ILE A 52 -10.39 -9.09 -1.71
N MET A 53 -9.99 -9.16 -0.44
CA MET A 53 -10.21 -8.08 0.54
C MET A 53 -9.53 -6.77 0.11
N THR A 54 -8.34 -6.86 -0.47
CA THR A 54 -7.61 -5.70 -0.99
C THR A 54 -8.35 -5.07 -2.17
N GLN A 55 -8.90 -5.88 -3.08
CA GLN A 55 -9.65 -5.42 -4.26
C GLN A 55 -11.01 -4.79 -3.91
N MET A 56 -11.52 -5.02 -2.71
CA MET A 56 -12.72 -4.36 -2.21
C MET A 56 -12.47 -2.94 -1.68
N LEU A 57 -11.22 -2.54 -1.41
CA LEU A 57 -10.91 -1.22 -0.86
C LEU A 57 -11.37 -0.05 -1.76
N PRO A 58 -11.18 -0.07 -3.08
CA PRO A 58 -11.72 0.98 -3.96
C PRO A 58 -13.26 1.05 -3.92
N LEU A 59 -13.94 -0.09 -3.86
CA LEU A 59 -15.40 -0.15 -3.75
C LEU A 59 -15.87 0.53 -2.46
N LEU A 60 -15.24 0.19 -1.33
CA LEU A 60 -15.55 0.78 -0.04
C LEU A 60 -15.28 2.28 -0.02
N MET A 61 -14.19 2.75 -0.62
CA MET A 61 -13.87 4.16 -0.74
C MET A 61 -14.94 4.92 -1.52
N MET A 62 -15.32 4.43 -2.70
CA MET A 62 -16.33 5.09 -3.52
C MET A 62 -17.68 5.11 -2.82
N ARG A 63 -18.03 4.03 -2.12
CA ARG A 63 -19.22 3.99 -1.26
C ARG A 63 -19.16 5.00 -0.12
N HIS A 64 -18.02 5.13 0.57
CA HIS A 64 -17.83 6.10 1.65
C HIS A 64 -17.95 7.54 1.15
N ARG A 65 -17.49 7.81 -0.08
CA ARG A 65 -17.68 9.07 -0.81
C ARG A 65 -19.09 9.28 -1.35
N ARG A 66 -20.01 8.32 -1.13
CA ARG A 66 -21.40 8.32 -1.62
C ARG A 66 -21.51 8.38 -3.14
N ILE A 67 -20.56 7.79 -3.86
CA ILE A 67 -20.56 7.70 -5.33
C ILE A 67 -21.04 6.29 -5.71
N PRO A 68 -22.23 6.14 -6.35
CA PRO A 68 -22.77 4.84 -6.73
C PRO A 68 -21.87 4.10 -7.72
N ARG A 69 -21.88 2.75 -7.72
CA ARG A 69 -21.03 1.94 -8.60
C ARG A 69 -21.17 2.28 -10.08
N ALA A 70 -22.37 2.61 -10.53
CA ALA A 70 -22.66 3.00 -11.92
C ALA A 70 -22.03 4.34 -12.34
N LYS A 71 -21.63 5.20 -11.40
CA LYS A 71 -21.08 6.54 -11.66
C LYS A 71 -19.56 6.59 -11.66
N TRP A 72 -18.88 5.46 -11.77
CA TRP A 72 -17.43 5.44 -11.94
C TRP A 72 -16.94 4.18 -12.62
N ARG A 73 -15.73 4.25 -13.16
CA ARG A 73 -15.02 3.12 -13.73
C ARG A 73 -13.58 3.11 -13.24
N ASP A 74 -13.05 1.91 -13.08
CA ASP A 74 -11.62 1.71 -12.89
C ASP A 74 -10.94 1.61 -14.25
N CYS A 75 -9.80 2.27 -14.38
CA CYS A 75 -9.04 2.39 -15.61
C CYS A 75 -7.59 1.97 -15.35
N LEU A 76 -6.96 1.41 -16.39
CA LEU A 76 -5.62 0.83 -16.31
C LEU A 76 -4.69 1.44 -17.36
N THR A 77 -3.47 1.74 -16.93
CA THR A 77 -2.38 2.15 -17.81
C THR A 77 -1.65 0.91 -18.37
N PRO A 78 -0.86 1.04 -19.45
CA PRO A 78 -0.09 -0.09 -19.99
C PRO A 78 0.88 -0.75 -18.99
N ASN A 79 1.36 -0.01 -17.98
CA ASN A 79 2.22 -0.52 -16.92
C ASN A 79 1.45 -0.92 -15.64
N GLY A 80 0.13 -1.10 -15.72
CA GLY A 80 -0.67 -1.64 -14.62
C GLY A 80 -1.02 -0.66 -13.50
N LYS A 81 -0.80 0.65 -13.68
CA LYS A 81 -1.27 1.69 -12.75
C LYS A 81 -2.75 1.95 -12.93
N HIS A 82 -3.47 2.02 -11.82
CA HIS A 82 -4.91 2.22 -11.78
C HIS A 82 -5.29 3.68 -11.51
N TRP A 83 -6.40 4.11 -12.09
CA TRP A 83 -7.12 5.30 -11.65
C TRP A 83 -8.63 5.13 -11.84
N ILE A 84 -9.39 5.80 -10.98
CA ILE A 84 -10.84 5.87 -11.06
C ILE A 84 -11.24 7.14 -11.80
N GLU A 85 -12.12 6.99 -12.78
CA GLU A 85 -12.83 8.07 -13.44
C GLU A 85 -14.28 8.09 -12.98
N GLN A 86 -14.76 9.24 -12.52
CA GLN A 86 -16.16 9.44 -12.13
C GLN A 86 -17.00 9.86 -13.35
N SER A 87 -18.31 9.66 -13.34
CA SER A 87 -19.18 10.13 -14.42
C SER A 87 -19.17 11.66 -14.49
N PRO A 88 -19.09 12.28 -15.68
CA PRO A 88 -19.15 13.72 -15.84
C PRO A 88 -20.56 14.30 -15.62
N ASP A 89 -21.61 13.47 -15.60
CA ASP A 89 -23.03 13.90 -15.68
C ASP A 89 -23.44 14.92 -14.60
N ASP A 90 -22.83 14.86 -13.41
CA ASP A 90 -23.14 15.76 -12.29
C ASP A 90 -22.00 16.74 -11.96
N MET A 91 -21.02 16.90 -12.86
CA MET A 91 -19.80 17.64 -12.54
C MET A 91 -19.42 18.69 -13.59
N PRO A 92 -19.14 19.95 -13.18
CA PRO A 92 -18.56 20.95 -14.07
C PRO A 92 -17.24 20.45 -14.70
N PRO A 93 -16.90 20.82 -15.96
CA PRO A 93 -15.71 20.33 -16.65
C PRO A 93 -14.40 20.49 -15.87
N ASP A 94 -14.19 21.65 -15.22
CA ASP A 94 -12.98 21.91 -14.44
C ASP A 94 -12.86 21.00 -13.22
N LYS A 95 -13.99 20.67 -12.59
CA LYS A 95 -14.02 19.74 -11.46
C LYS A 95 -13.80 18.30 -11.94
N PHE A 96 -14.39 17.93 -13.08
CA PHE A 96 -14.20 16.61 -13.68
C PHE A 96 -12.72 16.31 -13.93
N LEU A 97 -11.98 17.27 -14.50
CA LEU A 97 -10.54 17.14 -14.74
C LEU A 97 -9.71 16.90 -13.48
N HIS A 98 -10.20 17.35 -12.31
CA HIS A 98 -9.54 17.17 -11.01
C HIS A 98 -10.21 16.09 -10.13
N SER A 99 -11.14 15.32 -10.69
CA SER A 99 -11.89 14.29 -9.98
C SER A 99 -11.28 12.89 -10.04
N MET A 100 -10.22 12.73 -10.85
CA MET A 100 -9.56 11.45 -11.04
C MET A 100 -8.89 11.01 -9.75
N ILE A 101 -9.05 9.74 -9.40
CA ILE A 101 -8.45 9.17 -8.19
C ILE A 101 -7.45 8.10 -8.62
N GLY A 102 -6.17 8.40 -8.51
CA GLY A 102 -5.14 7.40 -8.69
C GLY A 102 -4.96 6.61 -7.40
N TYR A 103 -4.76 5.30 -7.52
CA TYR A 103 -4.59 4.46 -6.34
C TYR A 103 -3.64 3.29 -6.60
N HIS A 104 -3.17 2.70 -5.51
CA HIS A 104 -2.40 1.47 -5.53
C HIS A 104 -2.80 0.57 -4.37
N LEU A 105 -2.87 -0.72 -4.65
CA LEU A 105 -3.29 -1.78 -3.76
C LEU A 105 -2.13 -2.72 -3.48
N THR A 106 -1.92 -3.08 -2.22
CA THR A 106 -0.95 -4.11 -1.81
C THR A 106 -1.42 -4.77 -0.53
N PHE A 107 -0.88 -5.94 -0.21
CA PHE A 107 -1.07 -6.58 1.09
C PHE A 107 0.24 -7.22 1.55
N GLU A 108 0.37 -7.40 2.86
CA GLU A 108 1.43 -8.17 3.49
C GLU A 108 0.89 -8.84 4.75
N THR A 109 1.01 -10.17 4.82
CA THR A 109 0.54 -11.00 5.93
C THR A 109 -0.88 -10.61 6.38
N SER A 110 -1.08 -9.95 7.52
CA SER A 110 -2.41 -9.65 8.08
C SER A 110 -2.89 -8.24 7.73
N LEU A 111 -2.20 -7.53 6.84
CA LEU A 111 -2.45 -6.13 6.53
C LEU A 111 -2.66 -5.92 5.03
N CYS A 112 -3.83 -5.44 4.66
CA CYS A 112 -4.13 -4.97 3.31
C CYS A 112 -4.10 -3.44 3.28
N GLY A 113 -3.67 -2.86 2.16
CA GLY A 113 -3.45 -1.42 2.06
C GLY A 113 -3.87 -0.85 0.71
N MET A 114 -4.45 0.35 0.75
CA MET A 114 -4.71 1.17 -0.42
C MET A 114 -4.16 2.58 -0.20
N ALA A 115 -3.22 3.01 -1.03
CA ALA A 115 -2.83 4.41 -1.11
C ALA A 115 -3.59 5.07 -2.26
N MET A 116 -4.14 6.26 -2.06
CA MET A 116 -4.93 6.98 -3.06
C MET A 116 -4.65 8.48 -3.02
N THR A 117 -4.82 9.14 -4.16
CA THR A 117 -4.76 10.60 -4.27
C THR A 117 -5.69 11.09 -5.37
N GLN A 118 -6.19 12.32 -5.24
CA GLN A 118 -7.16 12.90 -6.15
C GLN A 118 -6.62 14.15 -6.86
N GLY A 119 -6.89 14.26 -8.15
CA GLY A 119 -6.44 15.37 -8.98
C GLY A 119 -6.58 15.08 -10.48
N VAL A 120 -5.68 15.67 -11.27
CA VAL A 120 -5.60 15.38 -12.72
C VAL A 120 -4.96 14.02 -12.92
N GLN A 121 -5.47 13.21 -13.87
CA GLN A 121 -4.99 11.85 -14.15
C GLN A 121 -3.45 11.70 -14.10
N ARG A 122 -2.71 12.52 -14.88
CA ARG A 122 -1.23 12.48 -14.92
C ARG A 122 -0.51 12.75 -13.59
N LYS A 123 -1.20 13.37 -12.63
CA LYS A 123 -0.66 13.71 -11.29
C LYS A 123 -1.02 12.66 -10.23
N VAL A 124 -1.93 11.74 -10.53
CA VAL A 124 -2.44 10.78 -9.52
C VAL A 124 -2.01 9.34 -9.78
N ILE A 125 -1.66 8.99 -11.03
CA ILE A 125 -1.29 7.62 -11.40
C ILE A 125 0.02 7.14 -10.75
N ASN A 126 0.94 8.05 -10.43
CA ASN A 126 2.25 7.71 -9.86
C ASN A 126 2.18 7.72 -8.32
N ILE A 127 1.50 6.69 -7.78
CA ILE A 127 1.35 6.45 -6.34
C ILE A 127 1.59 4.98 -6.02
N GLY A 128 2.28 4.68 -4.92
CA GLY A 128 2.60 3.32 -4.50
C GLY A 128 2.63 3.20 -2.98
N LEU A 129 2.36 1.98 -2.50
CA LEU A 129 2.36 1.65 -1.09
C LEU A 129 3.29 0.45 -0.89
N GLY A 130 4.24 0.57 0.02
CA GLY A 130 5.11 -0.49 0.47
C GLY A 130 4.77 -0.86 1.91
N LEU A 131 4.66 -2.16 2.17
CA LEU A 131 4.38 -2.71 3.50
C LEU A 131 5.49 -3.70 3.82
N LYS A 132 5.99 -3.69 5.05
CA LYS A 132 6.94 -4.69 5.53
C LYS A 132 6.62 -5.07 6.97
N GLN A 133 6.27 -6.33 7.21
CA GLN A 133 6.15 -6.84 8.56
C GLN A 133 7.53 -6.85 9.23
N ILE A 134 7.62 -6.37 10.46
CA ILE A 134 8.84 -6.42 11.28
C ILE A 134 8.88 -7.80 11.94
N ALA A 135 9.23 -8.82 11.15
CA ALA A 135 9.36 -10.20 11.58
C ALA A 135 10.40 -10.93 10.72
N VAL A 136 11.04 -11.94 11.29
CA VAL A 136 11.93 -12.84 10.55
C VAL A 136 11.13 -14.00 10.00
N GLU A 137 11.26 -14.24 8.70
CA GLU A 137 10.67 -15.39 8.02
C GLU A 137 11.74 -16.14 7.20
N PRO A 138 11.84 -17.48 7.27
CA PRO A 138 11.01 -18.37 8.09
C PRO A 138 11.33 -18.27 9.60
N ARG A 139 10.33 -18.59 10.44
CA ARG A 139 10.48 -18.63 11.91
C ARG A 139 11.67 -19.48 12.35
N GLY A 140 12.39 -19.00 13.36
CA GLY A 140 13.55 -19.69 13.95
C GLY A 140 14.90 -19.33 13.31
N VAL A 141 14.88 -18.54 12.24
CA VAL A 141 16.10 -17.93 11.65
C VAL A 141 16.52 -16.71 12.48
N SER A 142 17.83 -16.47 12.58
CA SER A 142 18.35 -15.27 13.25
C SER A 142 18.14 -14.02 12.39
N VAL A 143 18.05 -12.84 13.03
CA VAL A 143 17.95 -11.57 12.31
C VAL A 143 19.12 -11.39 11.33
N GLN A 144 20.34 -11.74 11.75
CA GLN A 144 21.52 -11.64 10.91
C GLN A 144 21.41 -12.48 9.62
N THR A 145 21.02 -13.75 9.73
CA THR A 145 20.82 -14.61 8.55
C THR A 145 19.70 -14.09 7.64
N PHE A 146 18.63 -13.54 8.23
CA PHE A 146 17.55 -12.93 7.46
C PHE A 146 18.01 -11.69 6.69
N VAL A 147 18.76 -10.79 7.33
CA VAL A 147 19.35 -9.61 6.68
C VAL A 147 20.27 -10.01 5.52
N GLU A 148 21.13 -11.01 5.73
CA GLU A 148 22.01 -11.55 4.69
C GLU A 148 21.22 -12.08 3.49
N SER A 149 20.11 -12.79 3.74
CA SER A 149 19.23 -13.28 2.67
C SER A 149 18.61 -12.16 1.84
N MET A 150 18.38 -10.99 2.45
CA MET A 150 17.87 -9.79 1.79
C MET A 150 18.95 -8.94 1.12
N GLY A 151 20.23 -9.31 1.27
CA GLY A 151 21.38 -8.52 0.78
C GLY A 151 21.31 -8.21 -0.72
N HIS A 152 20.78 -9.12 -1.55
CA HIS A 152 20.63 -8.91 -2.99
C HIS A 152 19.66 -7.78 -3.37
N LYS A 153 18.79 -7.33 -2.44
CA LYS A 153 17.87 -6.19 -2.65
C LYS A 153 18.46 -4.85 -2.23
N LEU A 154 19.64 -4.88 -1.61
CA LEU A 154 20.26 -3.73 -0.94
C LEU A 154 21.55 -3.33 -1.64
N THR A 155 21.76 -2.02 -1.75
CA THR A 155 23.01 -1.41 -2.19
C THR A 155 24.09 -1.52 -1.10
N PRO A 156 25.38 -1.35 -1.43
CA PRO A 156 26.45 -1.31 -0.44
C PRO A 156 26.23 -0.25 0.64
N THR A 157 25.77 0.94 0.27
CA THR A 157 25.45 2.05 1.19
C THR A 157 24.37 1.65 2.18
N GLU A 158 23.27 1.07 1.69
CA GLU A 158 22.15 0.62 2.53
C GLU A 158 22.54 -0.50 3.48
N ARG A 159 23.41 -1.42 3.07
CA ARG A 159 23.93 -2.48 3.95
C ARG A 159 24.72 -1.89 5.13
N GLN A 160 25.48 -0.82 4.91
CA GLN A 160 26.16 -0.11 5.98
C GLN A 160 25.17 0.60 6.92
N LEU A 161 24.09 1.16 6.37
CA LEU A 161 23.05 1.82 7.16
C LEU A 161 22.29 0.88 8.10
N ILE A 162 22.24 -0.43 7.82
CA ILE A 162 21.59 -1.39 8.71
C ILE A 162 22.27 -1.46 10.08
N ALA A 163 23.61 -1.38 10.12
CA ALA A 163 24.44 -1.38 11.34
C ALA A 163 24.11 -2.55 12.30
N PRO A 164 24.55 -3.79 11.98
CA PRO A 164 24.27 -5.01 12.76
C PRO A 164 24.59 -4.91 14.27
N GLU A 165 25.56 -4.08 14.63
CA GLU A 165 26.01 -3.84 16.00
C GLU A 165 24.98 -3.14 16.90
N LEU A 166 23.92 -2.55 16.33
CA LEU A 166 22.88 -1.82 17.06
C LEU A 166 21.77 -2.72 17.63
N GLY A 167 21.86 -4.04 17.42
CA GLY A 167 20.92 -5.03 17.93
C GLY A 167 19.75 -5.33 17.00
N ASP A 168 19.20 -6.54 17.16
CA ASP A 168 18.21 -7.17 16.28
C ASP A 168 16.99 -6.30 15.98
N GLU A 169 16.43 -5.63 16.98
CA GLU A 169 15.23 -4.79 16.81
C GLU A 169 15.51 -3.59 15.88
N VAL A 170 16.63 -2.90 16.09
CA VAL A 170 17.03 -1.74 15.29
C VAL A 170 17.34 -2.16 13.86
N VAL A 171 18.06 -3.27 13.70
CA VAL A 171 18.43 -3.87 12.42
C VAL A 171 17.18 -4.22 11.61
N MET A 172 16.24 -4.95 12.21
CA MET A 172 14.98 -5.33 11.54
C MET A 172 14.16 -4.11 11.14
N ARG A 173 14.04 -3.13 12.03
CA ARG A 173 13.31 -1.89 11.73
C ARG A 173 13.93 -1.15 10.53
N ARG A 174 15.24 -0.98 10.51
CA ARG A 174 15.95 -0.30 9.41
C ARG A 174 15.81 -1.06 8.08
N LEU A 175 15.96 -2.38 8.11
CA LEU A 175 15.75 -3.22 6.95
C LEU A 175 14.33 -3.07 6.40
N CYS A 176 13.31 -3.16 7.26
CA CYS A 176 11.91 -3.03 6.83
C CYS A 176 11.59 -1.63 6.28
N ILE A 177 12.18 -0.55 6.81
CA ILE A 177 12.07 0.80 6.23
C ILE A 177 12.61 0.83 4.80
N LEU A 178 13.83 0.34 4.59
CA LEU A 178 14.47 0.33 3.27
C LEU A 178 13.68 -0.50 2.25
N LEU A 179 13.25 -1.68 2.65
CA LEU A 179 12.45 -2.55 1.79
C LEU A 179 11.07 -1.94 1.48
N ALA A 180 10.41 -1.31 2.46
CA ALA A 180 9.13 -0.64 2.24
C ALA A 180 9.29 0.59 1.31
N LEU A 181 10.36 1.37 1.44
CA LEU A 181 10.68 2.49 0.54
C LEU A 181 10.85 2.04 -0.91
N LYS A 182 11.69 1.01 -1.13
CA LYS A 182 11.90 0.42 -2.46
C LYS A 182 10.60 -0.12 -3.04
N GLN A 183 9.85 -0.89 -2.25
CA GLN A 183 8.57 -1.45 -2.68
C GLN A 183 7.58 -0.36 -3.09
N ALA A 184 7.41 0.67 -2.24
CA ALA A 184 6.51 1.78 -2.51
C ALA A 184 6.88 2.50 -3.81
N TYR A 185 8.18 2.75 -4.05
CA TYR A 185 8.65 3.37 -5.28
C TYR A 185 8.39 2.50 -6.52
N ILE A 186 8.82 1.23 -6.49
CA ILE A 186 8.61 0.25 -7.58
C ILE A 186 7.13 0.17 -7.95
N HIS A 187 6.27 0.08 -6.92
CA HIS A 187 4.83 0.11 -7.09
C HIS A 187 4.35 1.40 -7.72
N ALA A 188 4.88 2.56 -7.30
CA ALA A 188 4.46 3.86 -7.80
C ALA A 188 4.80 4.08 -9.28
N ILE A 189 5.95 3.60 -9.75
CA ILE A 189 6.35 3.71 -11.16
C ILE A 189 5.83 2.56 -12.04
N GLY A 190 5.16 1.56 -11.45
CA GLY A 190 4.55 0.45 -12.18
C GLY A 190 5.57 -0.49 -12.81
N GLN A 191 6.67 -0.76 -12.11
CA GLN A 191 7.64 -1.75 -12.57
C GLN A 191 7.09 -3.17 -12.38
N PRO A 192 7.36 -4.10 -13.32
CA PRO A 192 6.86 -5.46 -13.25
C PRO A 192 7.58 -6.29 -12.17
N PRO A 193 7.03 -7.46 -11.81
CA PRO A 193 7.75 -8.46 -11.04
C PRO A 193 9.12 -8.76 -11.66
N GLY A 194 10.16 -8.89 -10.82
CA GLY A 194 11.53 -9.14 -11.26
C GLY A 194 12.38 -7.88 -11.49
N PHE A 195 11.83 -6.68 -11.27
CA PHE A 195 12.65 -5.46 -11.18
C PHE A 195 13.76 -5.64 -10.13
N ASP A 196 14.98 -5.21 -10.45
CA ASP A 196 16.13 -5.31 -9.54
C ASP A 196 16.10 -4.18 -8.50
N TRP A 197 15.87 -4.55 -7.25
CA TRP A 197 15.77 -3.62 -6.11
C TRP A 197 17.10 -2.94 -5.80
N ALA A 198 18.24 -3.54 -6.17
CA ALA A 198 19.56 -2.97 -5.95
C ALA A 198 19.84 -1.77 -6.86
N ARG A 199 19.01 -1.51 -7.89
CA ARG A 199 19.08 -0.29 -8.71
C ARG A 199 18.61 0.96 -7.98
N LEU A 200 17.87 0.79 -6.88
CA LEU A 200 17.38 1.87 -6.05
C LEU A 200 18.28 2.02 -4.83
N GLU A 201 18.59 3.24 -4.45
CA GLU A 201 19.34 3.55 -3.23
C GLU A 201 18.56 4.56 -2.40
N PHE A 202 18.30 4.24 -1.14
CA PHE A 202 17.70 5.13 -0.16
C PHE A 202 18.70 5.43 0.97
N ASP A 203 19.23 6.65 0.97
CA ASP A 203 19.97 7.21 2.09
C ASP A 203 18.97 7.91 3.01
N VAL A 204 18.43 7.13 3.94
CA VAL A 204 17.37 7.55 4.86
C VAL A 204 17.83 8.68 5.80
N PRO A 205 19.01 8.62 6.45
CA PRO A 205 19.50 9.72 7.27
C PRO A 205 19.81 11.00 6.47
N GLY A 206 20.30 10.85 5.24
CA GLY A 206 20.58 11.98 4.35
C GLY A 206 19.38 12.49 3.55
N GLU A 207 18.19 11.89 3.73
CA GLU A 207 16.95 12.17 3.01
C GLU A 207 17.11 12.19 1.48
N LYS A 208 17.88 11.23 0.95
CA LYS A 208 18.15 11.11 -0.49
C LYS A 208 17.65 9.78 -1.02
N ALA A 209 17.10 9.84 -2.23
CA ALA A 209 16.74 8.65 -2.98
C ALA A 209 17.33 8.73 -4.39
N ARG A 210 17.88 7.61 -4.88
CA ARG A 210 18.46 7.49 -6.21
C ARG A 210 17.94 6.24 -6.91
N GLY A 211 17.81 6.31 -8.23
CA GLY A 211 17.59 5.16 -9.12
C GLY A 211 18.64 5.18 -10.22
N ASP A 212 19.39 4.09 -10.37
CA ASP A 212 20.49 3.99 -11.34
C ASP A 212 21.49 5.16 -11.22
N GLY A 213 21.80 5.56 -9.99
CA GLY A 213 22.68 6.70 -9.68
C GLY A 213 22.03 8.09 -9.80
N HIS A 214 20.86 8.21 -10.42
CA HIS A 214 20.18 9.48 -10.65
C HIS A 214 19.24 9.82 -9.49
N PRO A 215 19.19 11.08 -9.01
CA PRO A 215 18.26 11.50 -7.96
C PRO A 215 16.79 11.28 -8.34
N LEU A 216 15.99 10.74 -7.43
CA LEU A 216 14.55 10.54 -7.61
C LEU A 216 13.78 11.84 -7.31
N GLN A 217 14.05 12.88 -8.09
CA GLN A 217 13.45 14.21 -7.90
C GLN A 217 11.93 14.15 -8.04
N GLY A 218 11.25 14.97 -7.24
CA GLY A 218 9.80 15.12 -7.30
C GLY A 218 9.01 14.05 -6.57
N TRP A 219 9.67 13.14 -5.86
CA TRP A 219 9.04 12.09 -5.06
C TRP A 219 8.93 12.51 -3.61
N GLU A 220 7.76 12.32 -3.02
CA GLU A 220 7.56 12.42 -1.57
C GLU A 220 7.26 11.03 -1.02
N PHE A 221 7.98 10.67 0.03
CA PHE A 221 7.87 9.40 0.75
C PHE A 221 7.31 9.68 2.14
N ARG A 222 6.13 9.14 2.45
CA ARG A 222 5.54 9.22 3.80
C ARG A 222 5.74 7.90 4.51
N ILE A 223 6.48 7.93 5.61
CA ILE A 223 6.88 6.76 6.38
C ILE A 223 6.09 6.73 7.68
N PHE A 224 5.43 5.61 7.95
CA PHE A 224 4.60 5.42 9.14
C PHE A 224 4.58 3.96 9.59
N LYS A 225 4.09 3.73 10.80
CA LYS A 225 3.99 2.38 11.38
C LYS A 225 2.53 1.96 11.52
N ALA A 226 2.30 0.66 11.48
CA ALA A 226 1.02 0.06 11.86
C ALA A 226 1.28 -1.06 12.87
N SER A 227 0.47 -1.10 13.93
CA SER A 227 0.47 -2.19 14.93
C SER A 227 -0.90 -2.85 14.93
N LEU A 228 -0.92 -4.17 14.88
CA LEU A 228 -2.12 -4.98 14.77
C LEU A 228 -2.12 -6.04 15.89
N GLY A 229 -3.22 -6.15 16.62
CA GLY A 229 -3.52 -7.36 17.38
C GLY A 229 -4.26 -8.35 16.50
N VAL A 230 -3.64 -9.49 16.18
CA VAL A 230 -4.21 -10.54 15.33
C VAL A 230 -4.55 -11.76 16.18
N ALA A 231 -5.83 -12.11 16.22
CA ALA A 231 -6.28 -13.36 16.83
C ALA A 231 -5.91 -14.52 15.92
N ARG A 232 -4.97 -15.35 16.37
CA ARG A 232 -4.58 -16.60 15.70
C ARG A 232 -4.89 -17.75 16.65
N ARG A 233 -5.91 -18.55 16.30
CA ARG A 233 -6.48 -19.56 17.22
C ARG A 233 -6.90 -18.88 18.53
N ASP A 234 -6.33 -19.32 19.66
CA ASP A 234 -6.64 -18.82 21.01
C ASP A 234 -5.63 -17.79 21.54
N MET A 235 -4.73 -17.27 20.69
CA MET A 235 -3.74 -16.27 21.11
C MET A 235 -3.87 -14.97 20.32
N LEU A 236 -3.81 -13.85 21.04
CA LEU A 236 -3.62 -12.54 20.45
C LEU A 236 -2.12 -12.33 20.19
N VAL A 237 -1.75 -12.22 18.91
CA VAL A 237 -0.38 -11.94 18.48
C VAL A 237 -0.29 -10.49 18.04
N GLU A 238 0.68 -9.75 18.57
CA GLU A 238 0.96 -8.41 18.09
C GLU A 238 1.86 -8.48 16.86
N GLU A 239 1.44 -7.82 15.78
CA GLU A 239 2.20 -7.71 14.54
C GLU A 239 2.50 -6.24 14.27
N HIS A 240 3.77 -5.93 13.99
CA HIS A 240 4.21 -4.59 13.64
C HIS A 240 4.61 -4.52 12.18
N TYR A 241 4.26 -3.41 11.54
CA TYR A 241 4.54 -3.16 10.13
C TYR A 241 5.18 -1.79 9.95
N GLN A 242 6.17 -1.76 9.06
CA GLN A 242 6.69 -0.54 8.48
C GLN A 242 5.98 -0.27 7.16
N CYS A 243 5.38 0.90 7.04
CA CYS A 243 4.59 1.30 5.88
C CYS A 243 5.20 2.54 5.23
N VAL A 244 5.16 2.59 3.90
CA VAL A 244 5.62 3.74 3.12
C VAL A 244 4.66 4.01 1.98
N CYS A 245 4.18 5.25 1.88
CA CYS A 245 3.51 5.74 0.68
C CYS A 245 4.50 6.57 -0.14
N ALA A 246 4.69 6.20 -1.42
CA ALA A 246 5.51 6.95 -2.36
C ALA A 246 4.60 7.56 -3.42
N PHE A 247 4.76 8.85 -3.71
CA PHE A 247 3.98 9.46 -4.76
C PHE A 247 4.71 10.67 -5.36
N PHE A 248 4.35 11.00 -6.60
CA PHE A 248 5.05 12.03 -7.36
C PHE A 248 4.38 13.41 -7.23
N ARG A 249 5.06 14.36 -6.57
CA ARG A 249 4.68 15.80 -6.51
C ARG A 249 5.21 16.62 -7.68
N GLY A 250 6.32 16.20 -8.30
CA GLY A 250 7.03 16.99 -9.30
C GLY A 250 7.79 18.20 -8.70
N THR A 251 8.18 18.12 -7.42
CA THR A 251 9.12 19.03 -6.77
C THR A 251 10.56 18.86 -7.29
N LYS A 252 11.45 19.81 -6.97
CA LYS A 252 12.87 19.72 -7.36
C LYS A 252 13.63 18.62 -6.65
N ASP A 253 13.24 18.34 -5.41
CA ASP A 253 13.90 17.40 -4.53
C ASP A 253 12.96 16.27 -4.14
N SER A 254 13.54 15.16 -3.68
CA SER A 254 12.81 14.14 -2.96
C SER A 254 12.53 14.62 -1.54
N THR A 255 11.40 14.26 -0.95
CA THR A 255 11.07 14.60 0.44
C THR A 255 10.70 13.35 1.23
N PHE A 256 11.12 13.32 2.49
CA PHE A 256 10.80 12.24 3.42
C PHE A 256 9.99 12.84 4.56
N ILE A 257 8.83 12.27 4.84
CA ILE A 257 7.93 12.73 5.90
C ILE A 257 7.71 11.56 6.85
N TRP A 258 8.13 11.75 8.10
CA TRP A 258 7.98 10.77 9.16
C TRP A 258 6.75 11.09 9.99
N HIS A 259 5.89 10.09 10.15
CA HIS A 259 4.73 10.19 11.03
C HIS A 259 4.91 9.23 12.20
N GLU A 260 5.15 9.81 13.37
CA GLU A 260 5.45 9.07 14.60
C GLU A 260 4.22 8.95 15.51
N SER A 261 3.29 9.91 15.46
CA SER A 261 2.11 9.93 16.31
C SER A 261 0.86 9.45 15.59
N ALA A 262 -0.02 8.75 16.32
CA ALA A 262 -1.33 8.34 15.82
C ALA A 262 -2.16 9.55 15.34
N LYS A 263 -2.06 10.68 16.04
CA LYS A 263 -2.76 11.92 15.71
C LYS A 263 -2.37 12.47 14.34
N ASP A 264 -1.09 12.38 13.97
CA ASP A 264 -0.64 12.83 12.65
C ASP A 264 -1.20 11.93 11.55
N LEU A 265 -1.32 10.62 11.83
CA LEU A 265 -1.88 9.63 10.92
C LEU A 265 -3.38 9.78 10.73
N GLU A 266 -4.16 10.09 11.76
CA GLU A 266 -5.63 10.20 11.68
C GLU A 266 -6.13 11.17 10.60
N SER A 267 -5.31 12.15 10.21
CA SER A 267 -5.66 13.11 9.16
C SER A 267 -5.61 12.54 7.74
N TRP A 268 -4.92 11.42 7.52
CA TRP A 268 -4.69 10.88 6.17
C TRP A 268 -4.62 9.35 6.09
N VAL A 269 -4.59 8.62 7.21
CA VAL A 269 -4.61 7.17 7.30
C VAL A 269 -5.86 6.70 8.03
N GLN A 270 -6.67 5.89 7.36
CA GLN A 270 -7.85 5.26 7.92
C GLN A 270 -7.54 3.78 8.20
N PHE A 271 -7.72 3.36 9.45
CA PHE A 271 -7.68 1.94 9.81
C PHE A 271 -9.08 1.35 9.81
N ILE A 272 -9.21 0.16 9.23
CA ILE A 272 -10.43 -0.63 9.10
C ILE A 272 -10.08 -2.06 9.47
N ASN A 273 -11.02 -2.84 10.03
CA ASN A 273 -10.82 -4.26 10.29
C ASN A 273 -11.72 -5.15 9.40
N ILE A 274 -11.45 -6.46 9.42
CA ILE A 274 -12.21 -7.46 8.65
C ILE A 274 -13.72 -7.37 8.92
N ASP A 275 -14.14 -7.23 10.17
CA ASP A 275 -15.57 -7.18 10.54
C ASP A 275 -16.27 -5.96 9.94
N GLN A 276 -15.61 -4.80 9.93
CA GLN A 276 -16.13 -3.59 9.32
C GLN A 276 -16.29 -3.75 7.80
N MET A 277 -15.34 -4.41 7.13
CA MET A 277 -15.44 -4.71 5.69
C MET A 277 -16.56 -5.72 5.39
N VAL A 278 -16.65 -6.81 6.15
CA VAL A 278 -17.68 -7.84 5.94
C VAL A 278 -19.07 -7.25 6.14
N LYS A 279 -19.27 -6.39 7.15
CA LYS A 279 -20.56 -5.75 7.44
C LYS A 279 -21.07 -4.85 6.30
N VAL A 280 -20.18 -4.32 5.45
CA VAL A 280 -20.56 -3.41 4.36
C VAL A 280 -20.76 -4.12 3.02
N ILE A 281 -20.41 -5.40 2.88
CA ILE A 281 -20.57 -6.21 1.66
C ILE A 281 -21.92 -5.97 0.95
N PRO A 282 -23.09 -6.06 1.63
CA PRO A 282 -24.38 -5.94 0.95
C PRO A 282 -24.63 -4.56 0.32
N LYS A 283 -23.80 -3.56 0.66
CA LYS A 283 -23.91 -2.17 0.20
C LYS A 283 -22.89 -1.83 -0.89
N LEU A 284 -21.96 -2.74 -1.21
CA LEU A 284 -20.90 -2.49 -2.19
C LEU A 284 -21.32 -2.79 -3.63
N THR A 285 -22.35 -3.60 -3.81
CA THR A 285 -22.95 -3.92 -5.12
C THR A 285 -24.07 -2.96 -5.53
N ALA A 286 -24.44 -2.02 -4.66
CA ALA A 286 -25.55 -1.07 -4.82
C ALA A 286 -25.15 0.26 -5.50
#